data_AF-A0A376C0X6-F1
#
_entry.id   AF-A0A376C0X6-F1
#
_cell.length_a   1.000
_cell.length_b   1.000
_cell.length_c   1.000
_cell.angle_alpha   90.00
_cell.angle_beta   90.00
_cell.angle_gamma   90.00
#
_symmetry.space_group_name_H-M   'P 1'
#
loop_
_entity.id
_entity.type
_entity.pdbx_description
1 polymer ?
#
loop_
_entity_poly.entity_id
_entity_poly.type
_entity_poly.pdbx_seq_one_letter_code
_entity_poly.pdbx_strand_id
1 'polypeptide(L)'
;MMNIIKEIEINHYPEDNTPVINVFDNGTSFLLFEEFPMDEEENYFSEEESDNFEQILSELIGVKVAQEDRGCFVLMTNDLQKIQQVKDYLEGKKVVKNKVRKNLRAKEINTIIQEQTEAFFKQEGFKYETFAR
;
A
#
# COMPACT_ATOMS: atom_id res chain seq x y z
N MET A 1 1.70 -26.66 -22.60
CA MET A 1 1.08 -25.32 -22.47
C MET A 1 0.51 -25.24 -21.08
N MET A 2 0.70 -24.11 -20.42
CA MET A 2 0.18 -23.85 -19.07
C MET A 2 -1.16 -23.14 -19.27
N ASN A 3 -2.26 -23.77 -18.89
CA ASN A 3 -3.59 -23.19 -19.10
C ASN A 3 -4.14 -22.64 -17.79
N ILE A 4 -4.72 -21.45 -17.86
CA ILE A 4 -5.46 -20.89 -16.73
C ILE A 4 -6.77 -21.68 -16.61
N ILE A 5 -6.99 -22.27 -15.44
CA ILE A 5 -8.22 -22.99 -15.10
C ILE A 5 -9.17 -22.12 -14.29
N LYS A 6 -8.66 -21.08 -13.63
CA LYS A 6 -9.45 -20.12 -12.87
C LYS A 6 -8.67 -18.81 -12.70
N GLU A 7 -9.37 -17.70 -12.81
CA GLU A 7 -8.88 -16.37 -12.48
C GLU A 7 -9.70 -15.83 -11.31
N ILE A 8 -9.05 -15.16 -10.36
CA ILE A 8 -9.66 -14.68 -9.14
C ILE A 8 -9.16 -13.26 -8.86
N GLU A 9 -10.05 -12.29 -8.99
CA GLU A 9 -9.81 -10.91 -8.57
C GLU A 9 -9.98 -10.77 -7.05
N ILE A 10 -9.12 -9.93 -6.47
CA ILE A 10 -9.12 -9.61 -5.05
C ILE A 10 -9.86 -8.28 -4.83
N ASN A 11 -10.92 -8.31 -4.03
CA ASN A 11 -11.72 -7.11 -3.78
C ASN A 11 -11.05 -6.15 -2.80
N HIS A 12 -11.56 -4.91 -2.75
CA HIS A 12 -11.13 -3.83 -1.86
C HIS A 12 -9.76 -3.22 -2.16
N TYR A 13 -9.26 -3.42 -3.39
CA TYR A 13 -8.08 -2.78 -3.93
C TYR A 13 -8.43 -1.73 -5.00
N PRO A 14 -7.51 -0.80 -5.33
CA PRO A 14 -7.72 0.20 -6.38
C PRO A 14 -7.90 -0.46 -7.75
N GLU A 15 -8.74 0.12 -8.62
CA GLU A 15 -9.03 -0.45 -9.95
C GLU A 15 -7.75 -0.65 -10.78
N ASP A 16 -6.84 0.31 -10.74
CA ASP A 16 -5.59 0.30 -11.52
C ASP A 16 -4.51 -0.63 -10.94
N ASN A 17 -4.72 -1.21 -9.76
CA ASN A 17 -3.76 -2.11 -9.12
C ASN A 17 -4.48 -3.25 -8.36
N THR A 18 -5.58 -3.74 -8.91
CA THR A 18 -6.34 -4.85 -8.32
C THR A 18 -5.52 -6.14 -8.44
N PRO A 19 -5.18 -6.81 -7.32
CA PRO A 19 -4.43 -8.05 -7.39
C PRO A 19 -5.26 -9.17 -8.01
N VAL A 20 -4.61 -10.04 -8.79
CA VAL A 20 -5.26 -11.17 -9.47
C VAL A 20 -4.52 -12.46 -9.18
N ILE A 21 -5.26 -13.54 -8.92
CA ILE A 21 -4.71 -14.89 -8.80
C ILE A 21 -5.12 -15.71 -10.03
N ASN A 22 -4.11 -16.09 -10.83
CA ASN A 22 -4.25 -17.01 -11.94
C ASN A 22 -3.90 -18.42 -11.50
N VAL A 23 -4.87 -19.33 -11.54
CA VAL A 23 -4.71 -20.73 -11.17
C VAL A 23 -4.46 -21.55 -12.42
N PHE A 24 -3.39 -22.35 -12.43
CA PHE A 24 -2.99 -23.13 -13.60
C PHE A 24 -3.22 -24.64 -13.41
N ASP A 25 -3.40 -25.35 -14.51
CA ASP A 25 -3.58 -26.81 -14.56
C ASP A 25 -2.32 -27.59 -14.13
N ASN A 26 -1.14 -26.98 -14.19
CA ASN A 26 0.16 -27.61 -13.92
C ASN A 26 0.53 -27.72 -12.42
N GLY A 27 -0.37 -27.37 -11.51
CA GLY A 27 -0.10 -27.43 -10.06
C GLY A 27 0.41 -26.13 -9.44
N THR A 28 0.40 -25.02 -10.18
CA THR A 28 0.87 -23.71 -9.68
C THR A 28 -0.21 -22.63 -9.85
N SER A 29 -0.05 -21.53 -9.11
CA SER A 29 -0.88 -20.32 -9.26
C SER A 29 0.00 -19.09 -9.17
N PHE A 30 -0.32 -18.04 -9.91
CA PHE A 30 0.40 -16.76 -9.85
C PHE A 30 -0.48 -15.72 -9.19
N LEU A 31 0.03 -15.06 -8.15
CA LEU A 31 -0.54 -13.84 -7.59
C LEU A 31 0.20 -12.66 -8.22
N LEU A 32 -0.57 -11.79 -8.85
CA LEU A 32 -0.07 -10.67 -9.65
C LEU A 32 -0.57 -9.35 -9.05
N PHE A 33 0.34 -8.40 -8.93
CA PHE A 33 0.10 -6.99 -8.65
C PHE A 33 0.65 -6.18 -9.82
N GLU A 34 -0.03 -5.10 -10.21
CA GLU A 34 0.50 -4.15 -11.20
C GLU A 34 1.69 -3.39 -10.61
N GLU A 35 1.55 -2.94 -9.36
CA GLU A 35 2.62 -2.30 -8.59
C GLU A 35 2.68 -2.87 -7.16
N PHE A 36 3.83 -3.42 -6.77
CA PHE A 36 4.08 -3.94 -5.43
C PHE A 36 5.48 -3.52 -4.91
N PRO A 37 5.60 -3.06 -3.65
CA PRO A 37 4.49 -2.69 -2.76
C PRO A 37 3.70 -1.49 -3.31
N MET A 38 2.44 -1.35 -2.90
CA MET A 38 1.60 -0.23 -3.35
C MET A 38 2.13 1.12 -2.83
N ASP A 39 1.67 2.21 -3.45
CA ASP A 39 2.08 3.57 -3.08
C ASP A 39 1.76 3.93 -1.62
N GLU A 40 2.29 5.05 -1.13
CA GLU A 40 2.12 5.42 0.28
C GLU A 40 0.71 5.86 0.68
N GLU A 41 -0.13 6.28 -0.28
CA GLU A 41 -1.48 6.77 0.02
C GLU A 41 -2.46 5.60 0.17
N GLU A 42 -2.26 4.55 -0.63
CA GLU A 42 -3.09 3.34 -0.69
C GLU A 42 -2.26 2.07 -0.38
N ASN A 43 -1.31 2.16 0.56
CA ASN A 43 -0.52 0.99 0.95
C ASN A 43 -1.31 0.04 1.85
N TYR A 44 -1.37 -1.25 1.50
CA TYR A 44 -2.05 -2.30 2.28
C TYR A 44 -1.08 -3.12 3.14
N PHE A 45 0.22 -2.93 2.95
CA PHE A 45 1.28 -3.69 3.61
C PHE A 45 2.25 -2.73 4.29
N SER A 46 2.67 -3.06 5.51
CA SER A 46 3.82 -2.38 6.11
C SER A 46 5.10 -2.71 5.34
N GLU A 47 6.16 -1.94 5.59
CA GLU A 47 7.50 -2.19 5.02
C GLU A 47 7.97 -3.61 5.36
N GLU A 48 7.85 -4.00 6.64
CA GLU A 48 8.19 -5.36 7.10
C GLU A 48 7.36 -6.46 6.43
N GLU A 49 6.05 -6.24 6.24
CA GLU A 49 5.21 -7.21 5.54
C GLU A 49 5.56 -7.32 4.06
N SER A 50 5.91 -6.20 3.43
CA SER A 50 6.31 -6.16 2.02
C SER A 50 7.62 -6.90 1.80
N ASP A 51 8.60 -6.68 2.69
CA ASP A 51 9.91 -7.34 2.64
C ASP A 51 9.82 -8.85 2.89
N ASN A 52 8.86 -9.29 3.72
CA ASN A 52 8.68 -10.70 4.09
C ASN A 52 7.49 -11.37 3.38
N PHE A 53 6.94 -10.76 2.34
CA PHE A 53 5.66 -11.17 1.77
C PHE A 53 5.65 -12.61 1.24
N GLU A 54 6.72 -13.04 0.59
CA GLU A 54 6.91 -14.43 0.13
C GLU A 54 6.82 -15.43 1.30
N GLN A 55 7.48 -15.11 2.41
CA GLN A 55 7.48 -15.97 3.59
C GLN A 55 6.09 -16.01 4.24
N ILE A 56 5.43 -14.84 4.38
CA ILE A 56 4.08 -14.76 4.94
C ILE A 56 3.09 -15.60 4.13
N LEU A 57 3.12 -15.49 2.80
CA LEU A 57 2.25 -16.30 1.95
C LEU A 57 2.59 -17.79 2.07
N SER A 58 3.88 -18.15 2.12
CA SER A 58 4.31 -19.55 2.26
C SER A 58 3.81 -20.17 3.57
N GLU A 59 3.91 -19.43 4.68
CA GLU A 59 3.42 -19.85 5.99
C GLU A 59 1.89 -19.95 6.03
N LEU A 60 1.18 -19.01 5.38
CA LEU A 60 -0.29 -18.97 5.32
C LEU A 60 -0.87 -20.25 4.70
N ILE A 61 -0.31 -20.70 3.58
CA ILE A 61 -0.86 -21.82 2.79
C ILE A 61 -0.09 -23.13 2.95
N GLY A 62 1.05 -23.11 3.64
CA GLY A 62 1.91 -24.28 3.85
C GLY A 62 2.55 -24.84 2.58
N VAL A 63 2.71 -24.02 1.54
CA VAL A 63 3.45 -24.39 0.32
C VAL A 63 4.49 -23.34 0.00
N LYS A 64 5.49 -23.69 -0.80
CA LYS A 64 6.49 -22.72 -1.24
C LYS A 64 5.83 -21.65 -2.11
N VAL A 65 6.11 -20.39 -1.78
CA VAL A 65 5.91 -19.24 -2.65
C VAL A 65 7.29 -18.76 -3.11
N ALA A 66 7.39 -18.24 -4.33
CA ALA A 66 8.60 -17.63 -4.86
C ALA A 66 8.26 -16.30 -5.54
N GLN A 67 8.98 -15.23 -5.23
CA GLN A 67 8.86 -13.98 -5.97
C GLN A 67 9.72 -14.06 -7.25
N GLU A 68 9.08 -14.02 -8.42
CA GLU A 68 9.77 -14.03 -9.73
C GLU A 68 10.05 -12.60 -10.23
N ASP A 69 9.18 -11.64 -9.90
CA ASP A 69 9.34 -10.22 -10.24
C ASP A 69 8.67 -9.37 -9.15
N ARG A 70 8.86 -8.04 -9.20
CA ARG A 70 8.40 -7.08 -8.17
C ARG A 70 6.94 -7.31 -7.75
N GLY A 71 6.04 -7.55 -8.70
CA GLY A 71 4.62 -7.83 -8.45
C GLY A 71 4.16 -9.26 -8.72
N CYS A 72 5.07 -10.21 -8.98
CA CYS A 72 4.71 -11.58 -9.36
C CYS A 72 5.18 -12.59 -8.32
N PHE A 73 4.22 -13.23 -7.66
CA PHE A 73 4.44 -14.29 -6.69
C PHE A 73 3.90 -15.61 -7.23
N VAL A 74 4.78 -16.61 -7.33
CA VAL A 74 4.44 -17.97 -7.77
C VAL A 74 4.13 -18.83 -6.56
N LEU A 75 2.88 -19.26 -6.44
CA LEU A 75 2.42 -20.21 -5.43
C LEU A 75 2.56 -21.62 -6.02
N MET A 76 3.32 -22.49 -5.35
CA MET A 76 3.51 -23.88 -5.78
C MET A 76 2.30 -24.77 -5.44
N THR A 77 1.11 -24.28 -5.76
CA THR A 77 -0.16 -24.99 -5.59
C THR A 77 -1.22 -24.47 -6.56
N ASN A 78 -2.13 -25.34 -6.98
CA ASN A 78 -3.40 -24.97 -7.62
C ASN A 78 -4.62 -25.41 -6.78
N ASP A 79 -4.39 -25.73 -5.50
CA ASP A 79 -5.43 -26.10 -4.55
C ASP A 79 -6.32 -24.89 -4.23
N LEU A 80 -7.58 -24.96 -4.66
CA LEU A 80 -8.54 -23.87 -4.51
C LEU A 80 -8.80 -23.49 -3.04
N GLN A 81 -8.63 -24.41 -2.08
CA GLN A 81 -8.79 -24.07 -0.66
C GLN A 81 -7.65 -23.18 -0.18
N LYS A 82 -6.41 -23.47 -0.58
CA LYS A 82 -5.24 -22.65 -0.27
C LYS A 82 -5.32 -21.29 -0.95
N ILE A 83 -5.76 -21.27 -2.21
CA ILE A 83 -5.94 -20.04 -2.96
C ILE A 83 -7.03 -19.16 -2.33
N GLN A 84 -8.10 -19.77 -1.82
CA GLN A 84 -9.12 -19.04 -1.06
C GLN A 84 -8.54 -18.42 0.22
N GLN A 85 -7.63 -19.09 0.92
CA GLN A 85 -6.95 -18.50 2.08
C GLN A 85 -6.13 -17.27 1.71
N VAL A 86 -5.43 -17.30 0.57
CA VAL A 86 -4.69 -16.13 0.06
C VAL A 86 -5.64 -14.99 -0.26
N LYS A 87 -6.77 -15.30 -0.93
CA LYS A 87 -7.81 -14.31 -1.19
C LYS A 87 -8.32 -13.67 0.09
N ASP A 88 -8.74 -14.48 1.06
CA ASP A 88 -9.30 -14.00 2.32
C ASP A 88 -8.28 -13.16 3.11
N TYR A 89 -7.00 -13.54 3.08
CA TYR A 89 -5.91 -12.77 3.68
C TYR A 89 -5.76 -11.38 3.05
N LEU A 90 -5.76 -11.29 1.72
CA LEU A 90 -5.63 -10.04 0.99
C LEU A 90 -6.86 -9.15 1.16
N GLU A 91 -8.07 -9.70 1.02
CA GLU A 91 -9.32 -8.95 1.22
C GLU A 91 -9.52 -8.48 2.67
N GLY A 92 -8.85 -9.13 3.63
CA GLY A 92 -8.79 -8.73 5.03
C GLY A 92 -7.82 -7.57 5.32
N LYS A 93 -6.94 -7.21 4.38
CA LYS A 93 -6.02 -6.09 4.56
C LYS A 93 -6.76 -4.75 4.57
N LYS A 94 -6.23 -3.81 5.34
CA LYS A 94 -6.73 -2.43 5.42
C LYS A 94 -5.57 -1.49 5.11
N VAL A 95 -5.88 -0.40 4.41
CA VAL A 95 -4.89 0.64 4.09
C VAL A 95 -4.17 1.10 5.37
N VAL A 96 -2.85 0.91 5.38
CA VAL A 96 -1.94 1.30 6.45
C VAL A 96 -1.51 2.73 6.19
N LYS A 97 -2.09 3.67 6.95
CA LYS A 97 -1.69 5.08 6.87
C LYS A 97 -0.31 5.26 7.49
N ASN A 98 0.72 5.48 6.67
CA ASN A 98 2.04 5.87 7.14
C ASN A 98 1.98 7.23 7.87
N LYS A 99 1.95 7.20 9.20
CA LYS A 99 1.89 8.41 10.06
C LYS A 99 3.13 9.30 9.95
N VAL A 100 4.25 8.78 9.44
CA VAL A 100 5.56 9.44 9.51
C VAL A 100 5.64 10.69 8.61
N ARG A 101 5.10 10.67 7.38
CA ARG A 101 5.13 11.83 6.49
C ARG A 101 4.10 12.92 6.81
N LYS A 102 2.96 12.58 7.42
CA LYS A 102 1.98 13.59 7.86
C LYS A 102 2.56 14.55 8.89
N ASN A 103 3.42 14.04 9.78
CA ASN A 103 4.10 14.89 10.77
C ASN A 103 5.21 15.76 10.16
N LEU A 104 5.87 15.30 9.08
CA LEU A 104 6.83 16.13 8.34
C LEU A 104 6.12 17.29 7.62
N ARG A 105 5.07 16.99 6.83
CA ARG A 105 4.28 18.04 6.15
C ARG A 105 3.63 19.01 7.13
N ALA A 106 3.14 18.54 8.28
CA ALA A 106 2.54 19.43 9.29
C ALA A 106 3.58 20.40 9.88
N LYS A 107 4.83 19.96 10.09
CA LYS A 107 5.92 20.85 10.51
C LYS A 107 6.26 21.87 9.43
N GLU A 108 6.38 21.44 8.18
CA GLU A 108 6.65 22.33 7.05
C GLU A 108 5.56 23.39 6.87
N ILE A 109 4.28 22.98 6.95
CA ILE A 109 3.13 23.91 6.89
C ILE A 109 3.17 24.91 8.06
N ASN A 110 3.46 24.45 9.28
CA ASN A 110 3.57 25.35 10.43
C ASN A 110 4.72 26.35 10.28
N THR A 111 5.87 25.92 9.76
CA THR A 111 7.00 26.80 9.48
C THR A 111 6.61 27.85 8.43
N ILE A 112 5.96 27.45 7.33
CA ILE A 112 5.49 28.37 6.28
C ILE A 112 4.49 29.39 6.84
N ILE A 113 3.53 28.96 7.68
CA ILE A 113 2.56 29.86 8.31
C ILE A 113 3.26 30.84 9.24
N GLN A 114 4.22 30.39 10.06
CA GLN A 114 4.98 31.27 10.96
C GLN A 114 5.78 32.31 10.17
N GLU A 115 6.51 31.90 9.14
CA GLU A 115 7.31 32.80 8.31
C GLU A 115 6.43 33.83 7.58
N GLN A 116 5.29 33.41 7.01
CA GLN A 116 4.34 34.32 6.38
C GLN A 116 3.71 35.29 7.37
N THR A 117 3.37 34.83 8.57
CA THR A 117 2.80 35.66 9.64
C THR A 117 3.81 36.72 10.10
N GLU A 118 5.06 36.33 10.35
CA GLU A 118 6.12 37.26 10.73
C GLU A 118 6.45 38.27 9.63
N ALA A 119 6.46 37.83 8.36
CA ALA A 119 6.68 38.71 7.22
C ALA A 119 5.55 39.74 7.07
N PHE A 120 4.29 39.31 7.27
CA PHE A 120 3.12 40.20 7.28
C PHE A 120 3.23 41.26 8.38
N PHE A 121 3.56 40.87 9.62
CA PHE A 121 3.74 41.81 10.72
C PHE A 121 4.92 42.77 10.53
N LYS A 122 6.00 42.35 9.85
CA LYS A 122 7.13 43.23 9.50
C LYS A 122 6.81 44.18 8.34
N GLN A 123 5.99 43.77 7.37
CA GLN A 123 5.57 44.62 6.26
C GLN A 123 4.47 45.62 6.63
N GLU A 124 3.49 45.22 7.45
CA GLU A 124 2.37 46.08 7.85
C GLU A 124 2.64 46.95 9.09
N GLY A 125 3.90 46.98 9.57
CA GLY A 125 4.42 47.82 10.65
C GLY A 125 3.37 48.66 11.39
N PHE A 126 2.78 48.08 12.44
CA PHE A 126 1.94 48.74 13.47
C PHE A 126 1.40 50.12 13.05
N LYS A 127 0.35 50.16 12.22
CA LYS A 127 -0.56 51.32 12.20
C LYS A 127 -1.55 51.22 13.35
N TYR A 128 -1.05 51.38 14.57
CA TYR A 128 -1.89 51.82 15.69
C TYR A 128 -1.43 53.24 16.04
N GLU A 129 -1.95 54.22 15.30
CA GLU A 129 -1.95 55.59 15.78
C GLU A 129 -2.84 55.67 17.02
N THR A 130 -2.23 56.13 18.10
CA THR A 130 -2.82 56.67 19.32
C THR A 130 -4.18 57.35 19.09
N PHE A 131 -5.22 56.84 19.75
CA PHE A 131 -6.32 57.70 20.20
C PHE A 131 -6.15 57.96 21.69
N ALA A 132 -5.53 59.10 21.98
CA ALA A 132 -5.64 59.75 23.27
C ALA A 132 -7.12 60.08 23.55
N ARG A 133 -7.59 59.72 24.75
CA ARG A 133 -8.52 60.53 25.53
C ARG A 133 -8.36 60.23 27.00
#